data_AF-A0A356Q0Z2-F1
#
_entry.id   AF-A0A356Q0Z2-F1
#
_cell.length_a   1.000
_cell.length_b   1.000
_cell.length_c   1.000
_cell.angle_alpha   90.00
_cell.angle_beta   90.00
_cell.angle_gamma   90.00
#
_symmetry.space_group_name_H-M   'P 1'
#
loop_
_entity.id
_entity.type
_entity.pdbx_description
1 polymer ?
#
loop_
_entity_poly.entity_id
_entity_poly.type
_entity_poly.pdbx_seq_one_letter_code
_entity_poly.pdbx_strand_id
1 'polypeptide(L)'
;MQSLRAAIKNAGLDGWYVGREDMFQGEEVPPSEERLAFISGFTGSAGYGVILDDAAALFSDGRYTLQMANQSDPAVWSTHTLPEASLASCLTEAGADGKRIGVDPSLVT
;
A
#
# COMPACT_ATOMS: atom_id res chain seq x y z
N MET A 1 3.03 -4.32 11.57
CA MET A 1 3.59 -4.96 10.35
C MET A 1 3.75 -6.47 10.47
N GLN A 2 4.49 -7.03 11.43
CA GLN A 2 4.71 -8.48 11.53
C GLN A 2 3.41 -9.31 11.58
N SER A 3 2.42 -8.90 12.37
CA SER A 3 1.12 -9.57 12.44
C SER A 3 0.36 -9.56 11.10
N LEU A 4 0.47 -8.47 10.33
CA LEU A 4 -0.14 -8.37 9.00
C LEU A 4 0.52 -9.35 8.03
N ARG A 5 1.86 -9.39 7.99
CA ARG A 5 2.60 -10.35 7.15
C ARG A 5 2.28 -11.80 7.50
N ALA A 6 2.14 -12.11 8.79
CA ALA A 6 1.71 -13.44 9.23
C ALA A 6 0.30 -13.78 8.72
N ALA A 7 -0.64 -12.83 8.75
CA ALA A 7 -1.99 -13.03 8.23
C ALA A 7 -2.00 -13.24 6.70
N ILE A 8 -1.23 -12.45 5.95
CA ILE A 8 -1.07 -12.59 4.48
C ILE A 8 -0.57 -14.00 4.15
N LYS A 9 0.49 -14.44 4.83
CA LYS A 9 1.07 -15.78 4.64
C LYS A 9 0.09 -16.91 4.99
N ASN A 10 -0.66 -16.76 6.09
CA ASN A 10 -1.68 -17.74 6.49
C ASN A 10 -2.83 -17.84 5.46
N ALA A 11 -3.09 -16.79 4.69
CA ALA A 11 -4.03 -16.80 3.58
C ALA A 11 -3.47 -17.42 2.28
N GLY A 12 -2.21 -17.88 2.28
CA GLY A 12 -1.56 -18.43 1.09
C GLY A 12 -1.22 -17.37 0.03
N LEU A 13 -0.99 -16.14 0.49
CA LEU A 13 -0.59 -14.99 -0.32
C LEU A 13 0.86 -14.62 -0.02
N ASP A 14 1.51 -14.00 -0.99
CA ASP A 14 2.90 -13.52 -0.92
C ASP A 14 2.97 -11.99 -0.78
N GLY A 15 1.80 -11.32 -0.84
CA GLY A 15 1.68 -9.89 -0.63
C GLY A 15 0.25 -9.41 -0.57
N TRP A 16 0.11 -8.11 -0.28
CA TRP A 16 -1.16 -7.44 -0.12
C TRP A 16 -1.11 -6.03 -0.71
N TYR A 17 -2.08 -5.72 -1.57
CA TYR A 17 -2.37 -4.37 -2.04
C TYR A 17 -3.43 -3.71 -1.17
N VAL A 18 -3.25 -2.44 -0.89
CA VAL A 18 -4.18 -1.65 -0.07
C VAL A 18 -4.24 -0.22 -0.58
N GLY A 19 -5.40 0.15 -1.10
CA GLY A 19 -5.69 1.51 -1.53
C GLY A 19 -6.06 2.42 -0.36
N ARG A 20 -6.05 3.73 -0.62
CA ARG A 20 -6.69 4.72 0.25
C ARG A 20 -8.22 4.62 0.21
N GLU A 21 -8.77 4.19 -0.91
CA GLU A 21 -10.21 4.21 -1.21
C GLU A 21 -11.03 3.34 -0.24
N ASP A 22 -12.28 3.74 -0.03
CA ASP A 22 -13.32 2.86 0.50
C ASP A 22 -14.11 2.19 -0.63
N MET A 23 -15.05 1.33 -0.25
CA MET A 23 -15.89 0.59 -1.20
C MET A 23 -16.82 1.46 -2.07
N PHE A 24 -16.90 2.76 -1.79
CA PHE A 24 -17.68 3.72 -2.56
C PHE A 24 -16.79 4.69 -3.36
N GLN A 25 -15.47 4.54 -3.27
CA GLN A 25 -14.48 5.46 -3.84
C GLN A 25 -14.76 6.91 -3.44
N GLY A 26 -15.27 7.10 -2.22
CA GLY A 26 -15.62 8.40 -1.68
C GLY A 26 -14.38 9.27 -1.44
N GLU A 27 -14.53 10.59 -1.57
CA GLU A 27 -13.47 11.54 -1.21
C GLU A 27 -13.19 11.54 0.29
N GLU A 28 -14.23 11.30 1.10
CA GLU A 28 -14.14 11.13 2.56
C GLU A 28 -14.38 9.68 2.93
N VAL A 29 -13.32 9.00 3.33
CA VAL A 29 -13.40 7.62 3.80
C VAL A 29 -13.50 7.64 5.33
N PRO A 30 -14.50 6.96 5.93
CA PRO A 30 -14.64 6.91 7.38
C PRO A 30 -13.38 6.41 8.10
N PRO A 31 -13.12 6.82 9.36
CA PRO A 31 -11.96 6.36 10.11
C PRO A 31 -11.83 4.84 10.24
N SER A 32 -12.95 4.10 10.19
CA SER A 32 -12.94 2.63 10.20
C SER A 32 -12.44 1.99 8.90
N GLU A 33 -12.46 2.74 7.80
CA GLU A 33 -12.12 2.30 6.44
C GLU A 33 -10.76 2.86 5.99
N GLU A 34 -10.07 3.60 6.86
CA GLU A 34 -8.74 4.20 6.69
C GLU A 34 -7.59 3.17 6.74
N ARG A 35 -7.71 2.09 5.96
CA ARG A 35 -6.78 0.95 5.98
C ARG A 35 -5.35 1.37 5.69
N LEU A 36 -5.13 2.21 4.68
CA LEU A 36 -3.80 2.69 4.31
C LEU A 36 -3.17 3.52 5.43
N ALA A 37 -3.93 4.43 6.03
CA ALA A 37 -3.45 5.25 7.14
C ALA A 37 -3.15 4.39 8.37
N PHE A 38 -4.01 3.42 8.68
CA PHE A 38 -3.83 2.50 9.81
C PHE A 38 -2.51 1.72 9.73
N ILE A 39 -2.13 1.23 8.55
CA ILE A 39 -0.93 0.40 8.39
C ILE A 39 0.35 1.20 8.16
N SER A 40 0.26 2.39 7.55
CA SER A 40 1.42 3.15 7.08
C SER A 40 1.66 4.46 7.81
N GLY A 41 0.65 4.99 8.52
CA GLY A 41 0.64 6.34 9.08
C GLY A 41 0.31 7.44 8.06
N PHE A 42 0.29 7.13 6.76
CA PHE A 42 0.05 8.11 5.71
C PHE A 42 -1.44 8.48 5.60
N THR A 43 -1.73 9.77 5.74
CA THR A 43 -3.09 10.35 5.78
C THR A 43 -3.42 11.20 4.56
N GLY A 44 -2.63 11.09 3.49
CA GLY A 44 -2.95 11.78 2.23
C GLY A 44 -4.24 11.24 1.61
N SER A 45 -4.92 12.08 0.83
CA SER A 45 -6.22 11.71 0.26
C SER A 45 -6.11 10.83 -0.98
N ALA A 46 -4.90 10.62 -1.51
CA ALA A 46 -4.65 9.75 -2.65
C ALA A 46 -3.40 8.91 -2.39
N GLY A 47 -3.45 7.63 -2.73
CA GLY A 47 -2.30 6.74 -2.63
C GLY A 47 -2.69 5.28 -2.38
N TYR A 48 -1.69 4.43 -2.43
CA TYR A 48 -1.82 3.00 -2.16
C TYR A 48 -0.52 2.43 -1.62
N GLY A 49 -0.62 1.31 -0.91
CA GLY A 49 0.52 0.56 -0.40
C GLY A 49 0.54 -0.86 -0.95
N VAL A 50 1.74 -1.41 -1.06
CA VAL A 50 1.96 -2.84 -1.32
C VAL A 50 2.89 -3.39 -0.27
N ILE A 51 2.47 -4.50 0.36
CA ILE A 51 3.23 -5.20 1.39
C ILE A 51 3.61 -6.57 0.83
N LEU A 52 4.90 -6.89 0.87
CA LEU A 52 5.46 -8.21 0.59
C LEU A 52 6.01 -8.82 1.89
N ASP A 53 6.57 -10.04 1.79
CA ASP A 53 7.17 -10.76 2.92
C ASP A 53 8.30 -9.99 3.61
N ASP A 54 9.11 -9.27 2.85
CA ASP A 54 10.31 -8.54 3.28
C ASP A 54 10.23 -7.04 2.99
N ALA A 55 9.59 -6.62 1.90
CA ALA A 55 9.43 -5.21 1.52
C ALA A 55 8.03 -4.62 1.79
N ALA A 56 7.94 -3.30 1.87
CA ALA A 56 6.68 -2.57 1.76
C ALA A 56 6.91 -1.23 1.04
N ALA A 57 6.02 -0.91 0.10
CA ALA A 57 6.12 0.27 -0.74
C ALA A 57 4.84 1.11 -0.65
N LEU A 58 4.99 2.42 -0.54
CA LEU A 58 3.91 3.40 -0.45
C LEU A 58 3.98 4.34 -1.66
N PHE A 59 2.86 4.53 -2.32
CA PHE A 59 2.74 5.31 -3.54
C PHE A 59 1.72 6.43 -3.39
N SER A 60 2.04 7.59 -3.93
CA SER A 60 1.10 8.70 -4.10
C SER A 60 1.58 9.63 -5.22
N ASP A 61 0.77 10.64 -5.56
CA ASP A 61 1.15 11.68 -6.51
C ASP A 61 2.04 12.76 -5.87
N GLY A 62 2.57 13.66 -6.70
CA GLY A 62 3.53 14.69 -6.29
C GLY A 62 3.04 15.67 -5.21
N ARG A 63 1.73 15.76 -4.92
CA ARG A 63 1.20 16.59 -3.81
C ARG A 63 1.64 16.05 -2.45
N TYR A 64 1.88 14.73 -2.37
CA TYR A 64 2.04 14.02 -1.10
C TYR A 64 3.45 13.47 -0.87
N THR A 65 4.43 13.72 -1.75
CA THR A 65 5.80 13.20 -1.63
C THR A 65 6.41 13.47 -0.25
N LEU A 66 6.38 14.72 0.21
CA LEU A 66 6.89 15.08 1.54
C LEU A 66 6.04 14.51 2.67
N GLN A 67 4.72 14.44 2.48
CA GLN A 67 3.81 13.91 3.50
C GLN A 67 4.04 12.41 3.72
N MET A 68 4.20 11.62 2.65
CA MET A 68 4.55 10.19 2.74
C MET A 68 5.86 10.00 3.52
N ALA A 69 6.91 10.73 3.16
CA ALA A 69 8.20 10.63 3.84
C ALA A 69 8.16 11.03 5.33
N ASN A 70 7.30 11.99 5.68
CA ASN A 70 7.17 12.47 7.07
C ASN A 70 6.25 11.60 7.94
N GLN A 71 5.27 10.93 7.35
CA GLN A 71 4.22 10.20 8.09
C GLN A 71 4.44 8.68 8.13
N SER A 72 5.28 8.14 7.24
CA SER A 72 5.61 6.72 7.22
C SER A 72 6.98 6.44 7.82
N ASP A 73 7.12 5.27 8.44
CA ASP A 73 8.41 4.81 8.98
C ASP A 73 9.34 4.37 7.84
N PRO A 74 10.48 5.05 7.59
CA PRO A 74 11.39 4.72 6.51
C PRO A 74 12.12 3.38 6.71
N ALA A 75 12.11 2.80 7.92
CA ALA A 75 12.62 1.45 8.15
C ALA A 75 11.65 0.37 7.65
N VAL A 76 10.39 0.73 7.38
CA VAL A 76 9.34 -0.19 6.93
C VAL A 76 8.92 0.11 5.50
N TRP A 77 8.75 1.38 5.14
CA TRP A 77 8.15 1.82 3.89
C TRP A 77 9.16 2.51 2.97
N SER A 78 9.26 2.03 1.73
CA SER A 78 9.86 2.79 0.64
C SER A 78 8.78 3.64 -0.04
N THR A 79 8.96 4.97 -0.06
CA THR A 79 7.99 5.90 -0.67
C THR A 79 8.32 6.19 -2.13
N HIS A 80 7.32 6.15 -2.99
CA HIS A 80 7.44 6.29 -4.44
C HIS A 80 6.45 7.33 -4.97
N THR A 81 6.90 8.24 -5.82
CA THR A 81 6.05 9.30 -6.39
C THR A 81 5.61 8.92 -7.80
N LEU A 82 4.31 9.03 -8.07
CA LEU A 82 3.71 8.82 -9.39
C LEU A 82 3.84 10.08 -10.25
N PRO A 83 4.04 9.95 -11.58
CA PRO A 83 4.12 8.70 -12.36
C PRO A 83 5.54 8.14 -12.51
N GLU A 84 6.53 8.72 -11.83
CA GLU A 84 7.96 8.39 -11.98
C GLU A 84 8.27 6.94 -11.60
N ALA A 85 7.58 6.42 -10.59
CA ALA A 85 7.65 5.02 -10.18
C ALA A 85 6.28 4.35 -10.31
N SER A 86 6.21 3.23 -11.03
CA SER A 86 4.98 2.47 -11.22
C SER A 86 4.90 1.25 -10.31
N LEU A 87 3.68 0.81 -9.99
CA LEU A 87 3.47 -0.44 -9.27
C LEU A 87 4.13 -1.63 -9.99
N ALA A 88 3.99 -1.71 -11.32
CA ALA A 88 4.55 -2.79 -12.12
C ALA A 88 6.08 -2.85 -12.04
N SER A 89 6.76 -1.69 -12.17
CA SER A 89 8.22 -1.62 -12.04
C SER A 89 8.69 -2.00 -10.64
N CYS A 90 8.02 -1.50 -9.59
CA CYS A 90 8.35 -1.86 -8.21
C CYS A 90 8.16 -3.36 -7.91
N LEU A 91 7.08 -3.97 -8.41
CA LEU A 91 6.86 -5.41 -8.24
C LEU A 91 7.91 -6.24 -8.98
N THR A 92 8.31 -5.79 -10.18
CA THR A 92 9.37 -6.45 -10.96
C THR A 92 10.71 -6.38 -10.22
N GLU A 93 11.09 -5.19 -9.74
CA GLU A 93 12.32 -4.98 -8.96
C GLU A 93 12.33 -5.74 -7.64
N ALA A 94 11.16 -5.89 -7.00
CA ALA A 94 11.00 -6.70 -5.79
C ALA A 94 10.94 -8.21 -6.04
N GLY A 95 11.14 -8.66 -7.29
CA GLY A 95 11.12 -10.07 -7.66
C GLY A 95 9.77 -10.73 -7.39
N ALA A 96 8.67 -10.03 -7.67
CA ALA A 96 7.32 -10.53 -7.43
C ALA A 96 6.78 -11.45 -8.54
N ASP A 97 7.63 -11.87 -9.47
CA ASP A 97 7.24 -12.82 -10.53
C ASP A 97 6.74 -14.14 -9.92
N GLY A 98 5.52 -14.53 -10.29
CA GLY A 98 4.85 -15.72 -9.78
C GLY A 98 4.29 -15.59 -8.35
N LYS A 99 4.47 -14.45 -7.67
CA LYS A 99 3.90 -14.19 -6.35
C LYS A 99 2.39 -13.90 -6.44
N ARG A 100 1.65 -14.32 -5.42
CA ARG A 100 0.21 -14.12 -5.27
C ARG A 100 -0.05 -12.89 -4.42
N ILE A 101 -0.41 -11.78 -5.05
CA ILE A 101 -0.76 -10.54 -4.35
C ILE A 101 -2.26 -10.52 -4.12
N GLY A 102 -2.67 -10.47 -2.85
CA GLY A 102 -4.07 -10.31 -2.48
C GLY A 102 -4.50 -8.85 -2.57
N VAL A 103 -5.79 -8.66 -2.81
CA VAL A 103 -6.44 -7.37 -2.76
C VAL A 103 -7.87 -7.54 -2.26
N ASP A 104 -8.42 -6.52 -1.62
CA ASP A 104 -9.83 -6.47 -1.30
C ASP A 104 -10.64 -6.23 -2.60
N PRO A 105 -11.47 -7.19 -3.05
CA PRO A 105 -12.23 -7.04 -4.28
C PRO A 105 -13.30 -5.94 -4.22
N SER A 106 -13.67 -5.47 -3.02
CA SER A 106 -14.59 -4.34 -2.87
C SER A 106 -13.92 -2.97 -3.10
N LEU A 107 -12.58 -2.94 -3.19
CA LEU A 107 -11.76 -1.74 -3.31
C LEU A 107 -11.03 -1.63 -4.66
N VAL A 108 -11.36 -2.51 -5.63
CA VAL A 108 -10.75 -2.53 -6.97
C VAL A 108 -11.84 -2.72 -8.00
N THR A 109 -11.80 -1.94 -9.08
CA THR A 109 -12.72 -2.02 -10.22
C THR A 109 -12.01 -2.51 -11.48
#